data_AF-A0A453APL8-F1
#
_entry.id   AF-A0A453APL8-F1
#
_cell.length_a   1.000
_cell.length_b   1.000
_cell.length_c   1.000
_cell.angle_alpha   90.00
_cell.angle_beta   90.00
_cell.angle_gamma   90.00
#
_symmetry.space_group_name_H-M   'P 1'
#
loop_
_entity.id
_entity.type
_entity.pdbx_description
1 polymer ?
#
loop_
_entity_poly.entity_id
_entity_poly.type
_entity_poly.pdbx_seq_one_letter_code
_entity_poly.pdbx_strand_id
1 'polypeptide(L)'
;NCRDNQRDGIMSRERKKAAALQEKMQILRSITHSHALSNPSIVMDASEYIKGLKQKIARLNQEIAREEDTHSHKQNSFPTVCARTHLSPHCVCILYGGPELSGSEA
;
A
#
# COMPACT_ATOMS: atom_id res chain seq x y z
N ASN A 1 -25.19 -47.01 -26.01
CA ASN A 1 -25.71 -45.73 -26.53
C ASN A 1 -26.08 -44.71 -25.45
N CYS A 2 -27.11 -44.91 -24.61
CA CYS A 2 -27.48 -43.88 -23.61
C CYS A 2 -26.41 -43.59 -22.55
N ARG A 3 -25.69 -44.63 -22.09
CA ARG A 3 -24.58 -44.48 -21.11
C ARG A 3 -23.31 -43.86 -21.70
N ASP A 4 -23.18 -43.85 -23.01
CA ASP A 4 -22.01 -43.31 -23.72
C ASP A 4 -22.21 -41.80 -23.92
N ASN A 5 -23.40 -41.40 -24.40
CA ASN A 5 -23.80 -39.99 -24.50
C ASN A 5 -23.72 -39.23 -23.16
N GLN A 6 -24.12 -39.89 -22.05
CA GLN A 6 -24.00 -39.30 -20.71
C GLN A 6 -22.53 -39.12 -20.27
N ARG A 7 -21.66 -40.07 -20.60
CA ARG A 7 -20.22 -39.98 -20.33
C ARG A 7 -19.57 -38.88 -21.19
N ASP A 8 -19.94 -38.77 -22.45
CA ASP A 8 -19.45 -37.72 -23.34
C ASP A 8 -19.84 -36.32 -22.85
N GLY A 9 -21.07 -36.15 -22.36
CA GLY A 9 -21.53 -34.91 -21.73
C GLY A 9 -20.72 -34.54 -20.48
N ILE A 10 -20.42 -35.52 -19.62
CA ILE A 10 -19.59 -35.32 -18.41
C ILE A 10 -18.15 -34.96 -18.80
N MET A 11 -17.54 -35.71 -19.72
CA MET A 11 -16.17 -35.47 -20.19
C MET A 11 -16.01 -34.10 -20.86
N SER A 12 -17.00 -33.66 -21.65
CA SER A 12 -17.03 -32.32 -22.25
C SER A 12 -17.03 -31.22 -21.19
N ARG A 13 -17.82 -31.39 -20.12
CA ARG A 13 -17.87 -30.44 -19.00
C ARG A 13 -16.55 -30.40 -18.22
N GLU A 14 -15.94 -31.55 -17.95
CA GLU A 14 -14.65 -31.64 -17.24
C GLU A 14 -13.52 -30.99 -18.05
N ARG A 15 -13.47 -31.19 -19.37
CA ARG A 15 -12.50 -30.50 -20.23
C ARG A 15 -12.64 -28.98 -20.18
N LYS A 16 -13.88 -28.46 -20.20
CA LYS A 16 -14.13 -27.01 -20.07
C LYS A 16 -13.65 -26.47 -18.71
N LYS A 17 -13.88 -27.21 -17.62
CA LYS A 17 -13.37 -26.84 -16.30
C LYS A 17 -11.84 -26.84 -16.25
N ALA A 18 -11.21 -27.86 -16.83
CA ALA A 18 -9.75 -27.96 -16.89
C ALA A 18 -9.13 -26.81 -17.70
N ALA A 19 -9.73 -26.46 -18.83
CA ALA A 19 -9.29 -25.32 -19.64
C ALA A 19 -9.42 -23.98 -18.87
N ALA A 20 -10.57 -23.75 -18.22
CA ALA A 20 -10.78 -22.56 -17.40
C ALA A 20 -9.80 -22.48 -16.20
N LEU A 21 -9.45 -23.63 -15.61
CA LEU A 21 -8.43 -23.67 -14.56
C LEU A 21 -7.06 -23.29 -15.12
N GLN A 22 -6.67 -23.83 -16.27
CA GLN A 22 -5.39 -23.50 -16.90
C GLN A 22 -5.27 -22.00 -17.21
N GLU A 23 -6.33 -21.39 -17.75
CA GLU A 23 -6.37 -19.94 -17.99
C GLU A 23 -6.17 -19.14 -16.70
N LYS A 24 -6.91 -19.48 -15.64
CA LYS A 24 -6.74 -18.84 -14.32
C LYS A 24 -5.31 -18.98 -13.78
N MET A 25 -4.68 -20.13 -13.98
CA MET A 25 -3.30 -20.37 -13.54
C MET A 25 -2.29 -19.55 -14.33
N GLN A 26 -2.48 -19.38 -15.64
CA GLN A 26 -1.61 -18.51 -16.46
C GLN A 26 -1.75 -17.03 -16.05
N ILE A 27 -2.97 -16.58 -15.77
CA ILE A 27 -3.21 -15.23 -15.25
C ILE A 27 -2.51 -15.04 -13.91
N LEU A 28 -2.68 -15.99 -12.98
CA LEU A 28 -2.04 -15.93 -11.66
C LEU A 28 -0.51 -15.89 -11.79
N ARG A 29 0.07 -16.72 -12.66
CA ARG A 29 1.50 -16.75 -12.95
C ARG A 29 2.02 -15.41 -13.47
N SER A 30 1.28 -14.78 -14.38
CA SER A 30 1.63 -13.47 -14.94
C SER A 30 1.63 -12.38 -13.87
N ILE A 31 0.55 -12.26 -13.09
CA ILE A 31 0.42 -11.26 -12.03
C ILE A 31 1.53 -11.40 -10.98
N THR A 32 1.84 -12.64 -10.61
CA THR A 32 2.84 -12.94 -9.59
C THR A 32 4.27 -12.96 -10.13
N HIS A 33 4.45 -12.75 -11.44
CA HIS A 33 5.72 -12.85 -12.15
C HIS A 33 6.44 -14.18 -11.87
N SER A 34 5.65 -15.25 -11.70
CA SER A 34 6.18 -16.57 -11.38
C SER A 34 6.76 -17.24 -12.63
N HIS A 35 7.96 -17.78 -12.48
CA HIS A 35 8.59 -18.60 -13.52
C HIS A 35 8.23 -20.10 -13.41
N ALA A 36 7.45 -20.47 -12.40
CA ALA A 36 7.09 -21.86 -12.15
C ALA A 36 6.28 -22.49 -13.30
N LEU A 37 6.51 -23.78 -13.51
CA LEU A 37 5.84 -24.57 -14.55
C LEU A 37 4.67 -25.42 -14.01
N SER A 38 4.60 -25.61 -12.69
CA SER A 38 3.57 -26.43 -12.04
C SER A 38 2.55 -25.56 -11.32
N ASN A 39 1.28 -25.97 -11.35
CA ASN A 39 0.21 -25.23 -10.67
C ASN A 39 0.46 -25.08 -9.15
N PRO A 40 0.91 -26.10 -8.40
CA PRO A 40 1.20 -25.94 -6.98
C PRO A 40 2.30 -24.91 -6.71
N SER A 41 3.36 -24.91 -7.51
CA SER A 41 4.44 -23.93 -7.38
C SER A 41 3.96 -22.51 -7.69
N ILE A 42 3.12 -22.32 -8.72
CA ILE A 42 2.51 -21.00 -9.02
C ILE A 42 1.68 -20.49 -7.83
N VAL A 43 0.92 -21.37 -7.16
CA VAL A 43 0.13 -21.00 -5.97
C VAL A 43 1.03 -20.65 -4.78
N MET A 44 2.15 -21.37 -4.61
CA MET A 44 3.13 -21.07 -3.57
C MET A 44 3.78 -19.70 -3.81
N ASP A 45 4.23 -19.43 -5.04
CA ASP A 45 4.79 -18.12 -5.42
C ASP A 45 3.78 -16.99 -5.22
N ALA A 46 2.50 -17.22 -5.56
CA ALA A 46 1.43 -16.26 -5.29
C ALA A 46 1.25 -15.96 -3.80
N SER A 47 1.37 -16.99 -2.96
CA SER A 47 1.26 -16.85 -1.52
C SER A 47 2.41 -16.01 -0.95
N GLU A 48 3.63 -16.22 -1.43
CA GLU A 48 4.80 -15.41 -1.06
C GLU A 48 4.70 -13.97 -1.58
N TYR A 49 4.22 -13.78 -2.81
CA TYR A 49 3.99 -12.45 -3.36
C TYR A 49 3.02 -11.62 -2.50
N ILE A 50 1.90 -12.21 -2.07
CA ILE A 50 0.93 -11.54 -1.18
C ILE A 50 1.58 -11.19 0.17
N LYS A 51 2.38 -12.08 0.76
CA LYS A 51 3.09 -11.79 2.02
C LYS A 51 4.06 -10.62 1.85
N GLY A 52 4.83 -10.61 0.76
CA GLY A 52 5.76 -9.53 0.44
C GLY A 52 5.05 -8.18 0.28
N LEU A 53 3.91 -8.16 -0.41
CA LEU A 53 3.09 -6.94 -0.55
C LEU A 53 2.57 -6.44 0.80
N LYS A 54 2.04 -7.33 1.64
CA LYS A 54 1.58 -6.97 2.99
C LYS A 54 2.70 -6.35 3.82
N GLN A 55 3.90 -6.93 3.77
CA GLN A 55 5.06 -6.39 4.48
C GLN A 55 5.47 -5.02 3.93
N LYS A 56 5.45 -4.84 2.60
CA LYS A 56 5.78 -3.56 1.97
C LYS A 56 4.82 -2.45 2.39
N ILE A 57 3.51 -2.72 2.39
CA ILE A 57 2.50 -1.78 2.88
C ILE A 57 2.76 -1.40 4.34
N ALA A 58 3.02 -2.38 5.20
CA ALA A 58 3.29 -2.13 6.61
C ALA A 58 4.52 -1.22 6.83
N ARG A 59 5.60 -1.44 6.06
CA ARG A 59 6.82 -0.61 6.13
C ARG A 59 6.55 0.82 5.66
N LEU A 60 5.90 0.98 4.51
CA LEU A 60 5.58 2.30 3.96
C LEU A 60 4.68 3.10 4.91
N ASN A 61 3.69 2.47 5.54
CA ASN A 61 2.84 3.14 6.52
C ASN A 61 3.63 3.61 7.75
N GLN A 62 4.66 2.86 8.18
CA GLN A 62 5.54 3.30 9.27
C GLN A 62 6.43 4.46 8.85
N GLU A 63 6.93 4.46 7.61
CA GLU A 63 7.75 5.56 7.08
C GLU A 63 6.93 6.85 6.99
N ILE A 64 5.70 6.79 6.47
CA ILE A 64 4.77 7.92 6.43
C ILE A 64 4.51 8.49 7.84
N ALA A 65 4.19 7.63 8.81
CA ALA A 65 3.94 8.07 10.19
C ALA A 65 5.17 8.76 10.82
N ARG A 66 6.38 8.23 10.57
CA ARG A 66 7.63 8.84 11.06
C ARG A 66 7.86 10.22 10.43
N GLU A 67 7.61 10.37 9.13
CA GLU A 67 7.73 11.65 8.44
C GLU A 67 6.73 12.68 9.00
N GLU A 68 5.48 12.28 9.24
CA GLU A 68 4.44 13.12 9.85
C GLU A 68 4.82 13.58 11.28
N ASP A 69 5.35 12.68 12.10
CA ASP A 69 5.83 12.99 13.46
C ASP A 69 6.98 14.01 13.42
N THR A 70 7.95 13.82 12.51
CA THR A 70 9.08 14.75 12.40
C THR A 70 8.64 16.12 11.89
N HIS A 71 7.66 16.19 10.98
CA HIS A 71 7.13 17.46 10.49
C HIS A 71 6.41 18.23 11.61
N SER A 72 5.57 17.54 12.39
CA SER A 72 4.89 18.11 13.56
C SER A 72 5.88 18.59 14.63
N HIS A 73 6.99 17.85 14.84
CA HIS A 73 8.02 18.26 15.80
C HIS A 73 8.82 19.48 15.34
N LYS A 74 9.07 19.63 14.02
CA LYS A 74 9.75 20.82 13.49
C LYS A 74 8.88 22.07 13.50
N GLN A 75 7.57 21.96 13.28
CA GLN A 75 6.66 23.10 13.38
C GLN A 75 6.49 23.62 14.82
N ASN A 76 6.76 22.78 15.83
CA ASN A 76 6.67 23.18 17.24
C ASN A 76 8.02 23.59 17.87
N SER A 77 9.11 23.53 17.11
CA SER A 77 10.45 23.90 17.57
C SER A 77 11.00 25.04 16.72
N PHE A 78 10.32 26.18 16.70
CA PHE A 78 10.96 27.43 16.28
C PHE A 78 11.93 27.87 17.39
N PRO A 79 13.24 28.07 17.11
CA PRO A 79 14.15 28.58 18.12
C PRO A 79 13.72 30.02 18.48
N THR A 80 13.26 30.24 19.72
CA THR A 80 13.09 31.58 20.26
C THR A 80 14.47 32.23 20.41
N VAL A 81 14.87 33.03 19.42
CA VAL A 81 16.10 33.82 19.51
C VAL A 81 15.81 35.10 20.31
N CYS A 82 16.05 35.08 21.62
CA CYS A 82 16.11 36.30 22.43
C CYS A 82 17.45 37.02 22.21
N ALA A 83 17.50 37.98 21.28
CA ALA A 83 18.59 38.93 21.23
C ALA A 83 18.42 39.95 22.37
N ARG A 84 19.31 39.91 23.36
CA ARG A 84 19.37 40.92 24.43
C ARG A 84 20.07 42.17 23.87
N THR A 85 19.31 43.19 23.51
CA THR A 85 19.87 44.53 23.34
C THR A 85 19.94 45.21 24.70
N HIS A 86 21.14 45.61 25.12
CA HIS A 86 21.36 46.42 26.30
C HIS A 86 20.87 47.86 26.05
N LEU A 87 19.56 48.08 25.91
CA LEU A 87 18.89 49.36 26.20
C LEU A 87 17.37 49.22 25.99
N SER A 88 16.61 49.52 27.05
CA SER A 88 15.14 49.76 27.11
C SER A 88 14.32 48.70 27.86
N PRO A 89 13.48 49.09 28.85
CA PRO A 89 12.67 48.18 29.67
C PRO A 89 11.36 47.71 29.00
N HIS A 90 11.19 47.91 27.69
CA HIS A 90 10.02 47.44 26.95
C HIS A 90 10.44 46.41 25.90
N CYS A 91 10.44 45.12 26.29
CA CYS A 91 10.59 44.03 25.35
C CYS A 91 9.31 43.89 24.51
N VAL A 92 9.40 44.19 23.21
CA VAL A 92 8.37 43.83 22.22
C VAL A 92 8.72 42.45 21.68
N CYS A 93 7.91 41.45 22.01
CA CYS A 93 8.01 40.12 21.39
C CYS A 93 7.37 40.19 19.99
N ILE A 94 8.18 40.11 18.93
CA ILE A 94 7.66 39.98 17.57
C ILE A 94 7.43 38.50 17.29
N LEU A 95 6.18 38.07 17.27
CA LEU A 95 5.78 36.75 16.76
C LEU A 95 5.71 36.85 15.22
N TYR A 96 6.71 36.33 14.53
CA TYR A 96 6.60 36.07 13.09
C TYR A 96 5.98 34.69 12.90
N GLY A 97 4.74 34.65 12.42
CA GLY A 97 4.06 33.42 11.99
C GLY A 97 2.64 33.30 12.55
N GLY A 98 1.69 34.00 11.94
CA GLY A 98 0.27 33.70 12.12
C GLY A 98 -0.11 32.46 11.30
N PRO A 99 -1.07 31.63 11.77
CA PRO A 99 -1.58 30.52 10.97
C PRO A 99 -2.37 31.06 9.77
N GLU A 100 -2.10 30.46 8.62
CA GLU A 100 -2.79 30.68 7.36
C GLU A 100 -4.30 30.41 7.55
N LEU A 101 -5.12 31.43 7.27
CA LEU A 101 -6.59 31.34 7.29
C LEU A 101 -7.04 30.37 6.18
N SER A 102 -7.31 29.11 6.53
CA SER A 102 -8.10 28.24 5.68
C SER A 102 -9.58 28.52 5.96
N GLY A 103 -10.24 29.11 4.96
CA GLY A 103 -11.64 29.54 5.04
C GLY A 103 -12.63 28.38 5.19
N SER A 104 -13.68 28.65 5.97
CA SER A 104 -14.95 27.95 5.89
C SER A 104 -16.01 28.97 5.42
N GLU A 105 -16.40 28.87 4.16
CA GLU A 105 -17.67 29.43 3.68
C GLU A 105 -18.85 28.74 4.37
N ALA A 106 -19.89 29.52 4.65
CA ALA A 106 -21.16 29.10 5.25
C ALA A 106 -22.15 28.58 4.21
#